data_AF-A0A7C3CAC6-F1
#
_entry.id   AF-A0A7C3CAC6-F1
#
_cell.length_a   1.000
_cell.length_b   1.000
_cell.length_c   1.000
_cell.angle_alpha   90.00
_cell.angle_beta   90.00
_cell.angle_gamma   90.00
#
_symmetry.space_group_name_H-M   'P 1'
#
loop_
_entity.id
_entity.type
_entity.pdbx_description
1 polymer ?
#
loop_
_entity_poly.entity_id
_entity_poly.type
_entity_poly.pdbx_seq_one_letter_code
_entity_poly.pdbx_strand_id
1 'polypeptide(L)'
;RYMLNDYTNNSFYVGGWVRPVGNEENKIGIDALVLMVGLQQGNFLFGFSYDANLQDLSNYHQGQGAFEMSISYFGDFENDSVLCPRF
;
A
#
# COMPACT_ATOMS: atom_id res chain seq x y z
N ARG A 1 -6.14 7.97 -4.88
CA ARG A 1 -5.11 8.50 -5.80
C ARG A 1 -5.55 9.88 -6.23
N TYR A 2 -4.70 10.89 -6.05
CA TYR A 2 -4.90 12.24 -6.51
C TYR A 2 -3.84 12.54 -7.58
N MET A 3 -4.27 12.94 -8.77
CA MET A 3 -3.36 13.29 -9.86
C MET A 3 -2.86 14.72 -9.67
N LEU A 4 -1.55 14.91 -9.71
CA LEU A 4 -0.91 16.22 -9.54
C LEU A 4 -0.55 16.85 -10.90
N ASN A 5 -0.12 16.02 -11.85
CA ASN A 5 0.15 16.44 -13.23
C ASN A 5 -0.03 15.25 -14.19
N ASP A 6 -0.88 15.43 -15.18
CA ASP A 6 -1.24 14.38 -16.14
C ASP A 6 -0.14 14.14 -17.18
N TYR A 7 0.66 15.17 -17.52
CA TYR A 7 1.70 15.06 -18.55
C TYR A 7 2.93 14.27 -18.12
N THR A 8 3.21 14.19 -16.81
CA THR A 8 4.38 13.48 -16.25
C THR A 8 4.01 12.25 -15.43
N ASN A 9 2.73 11.84 -15.45
CA ASN A 9 2.17 10.74 -14.64
C ASN A 9 2.52 10.89 -13.15
N ASN A 10 2.42 12.12 -12.62
CA ASN A 10 2.68 12.41 -11.22
C ASN A 10 1.39 12.26 -10.42
N SER A 11 1.39 11.38 -9.42
CA SER A 11 0.22 11.23 -8.56
C SER A 11 0.57 10.90 -7.12
N PHE A 12 -0.29 11.38 -6.22
CA PHE A 12 -0.21 11.14 -4.79
C PHE A 12 -1.22 10.07 -4.37
N TYR A 13 -0.77 9.14 -3.54
CA TYR A 13 -1.55 8.05 -2.99
C TYR A 13 -1.65 8.26 -1.49
N VAL A 14 -2.87 8.13 -0.97
CA VAL A 14 -3.14 8.05 0.46
C VAL A 14 -4.17 6.96 0.64
N GLY A 15 -3.98 6.14 1.66
CA GLY A 15 -4.85 5.02 1.94
C GLY A 15 -4.52 4.43 3.29
N GLY A 16 -5.25 3.38 3.62
CA GLY A 16 -5.02 2.64 4.84
C GLY A 16 -5.93 1.44 4.88
N TRP A 17 -5.60 0.49 5.75
CA TRP A 17 -6.38 -0.70 5.97
C TRP A 17 -6.28 -1.12 7.44
N VAL A 18 -7.20 -1.96 7.90
CA VAL A 18 -7.19 -2.49 9.25
C VAL A 18 -6.99 -3.99 9.21
N ARG A 19 -6.25 -4.54 10.18
CA ARG A 19 -5.99 -5.97 10.30
C ARG A 19 -6.97 -6.59 11.30
N PRO A 20 -7.97 -7.38 10.83
CA PRO A 20 -8.86 -8.10 11.72
C PRO A 20 -8.17 -9.36 12.25
N VAL A 21 -8.44 -9.72 13.50
CA VAL A 21 -7.94 -10.93 14.15
C VAL A 21 -9.08 -11.67 14.84
N GLY A 22 -9.05 -13.01 14.79
CA GLY A 22 -9.95 -13.86 15.54
C GLY A 22 -9.41 -14.13 16.95
N ASN A 23 -10.28 -14.10 17.95
CA ASN A 23 -9.94 -14.48 19.33
C ASN A 23 -10.50 -15.88 19.67
N GLU A 24 -10.02 -16.48 20.77
CA GLU A 24 -10.40 -17.80 21.28
C GLU A 24 -11.92 -17.94 21.52
N GLU A 25 -12.62 -16.82 21.73
CA GLU A 25 -14.08 -16.76 21.89
C GLU A 25 -14.85 -16.65 20.55
N ASN A 26 -14.22 -16.93 19.39
CA ASN A 26 -14.79 -16.73 18.05
C ASN A 26 -15.27 -15.29 17.76
N LYS A 27 -14.69 -14.30 18.44
CA LYS A 27 -14.95 -12.88 18.18
C LYS A 27 -13.92 -12.32 17.20
N ILE A 28 -14.36 -11.43 16.32
CA ILE A 28 -13.48 -10.67 15.44
C ILE A 28 -13.12 -9.36 16.14
N GLY A 29 -11.83 -9.15 16.39
CA GLY A 29 -11.26 -7.88 16.82
C GLY A 29 -10.45 -7.24 15.70
N ILE A 30 -10.00 -6.01 15.93
CA ILE A 30 -8.99 -5.34 15.10
C ILE A 30 -7.71 -5.29 15.90
N ASP A 31 -6.59 -5.76 15.34
CA ASP A 31 -5.29 -5.71 16.02
C ASP A 31 -4.43 -4.55 15.56
N ALA A 32 -4.54 -4.12 14.30
CA ALA A 32 -3.75 -3.01 13.77
C ALA A 32 -4.52 -2.12 12.79
N LEU A 33 -4.12 -0.84 12.76
CA LEU A 33 -4.47 0.14 11.73
C LEU A 33 -3.20 0.47 10.93
N VAL A 34 -3.21 0.19 9.64
CA VAL A 34 -2.11 0.50 8.73
C VAL A 34 -2.47 1.74 7.93
N LEU A 35 -1.64 2.78 8.03
CA LEU A 35 -1.74 3.99 7.20
C LEU A 35 -0.69 3.95 6.10
N MET A 36 -1.04 4.44 4.92
CA MET A 36 -0.20 4.39 3.72
C MET A 36 -0.23 5.71 2.97
N VAL A 37 0.95 6.14 2.52
CA VAL A 37 1.11 7.26 1.59
C VAL A 37 2.05 6.85 0.47
N GLY A 38 1.89 7.45 -0.70
CA GLY A 38 2.76 7.15 -1.84
C GLY A 38 2.86 8.31 -2.82
N LEU A 39 4.02 8.39 -3.47
CA LEU A 39 4.35 9.38 -4.49
C LEU A 39 4.76 8.64 -5.75
N GLN A 40 3.99 8.84 -6.82
CA GLN A 40 4.34 8.35 -8.14
C GLN A 40 4.96 9.46 -8.96
N GLN A 41 6.10 9.15 -9.58
CA GLN A 41 6.84 9.99 -10.49
C GLN A 41 7.12 9.15 -11.75
N GLY A 42 6.40 9.42 -12.84
CA GLY A 42 6.49 8.62 -14.07
C GLY A 42 6.13 7.15 -13.83
N ASN A 43 7.08 6.27 -14.12
CA ASN A 43 6.98 4.81 -13.96
C ASN A 43 7.35 4.31 -12.56
N PHE A 44 7.82 5.17 -11.65
CA PHE A 44 8.16 4.76 -10.28
C PHE A 44 7.10 5.20 -9.29
N LEU A 45 6.77 4.32 -8.34
CA LEU A 45 5.97 4.61 -7.16
C LEU A 45 6.78 4.33 -5.91
N PHE A 46 6.94 5.36 -5.10
CA PHE A 46 7.52 5.29 -3.77
C PHE A 46 6.40 5.27 -2.74
N GLY A 47 6.36 4.26 -1.89
CA GLY A 47 5.34 4.09 -0.86
C GLY A 47 5.95 4.04 0.53
N PHE A 48 5.20 4.57 1.49
CA PHE A 48 5.50 4.47 2.92
C PHE A 48 4.25 3.99 3.64
N SER A 49 4.41 3.04 4.55
CA SER A 49 3.34 2.59 5.42
C SER A 49 3.79 2.53 6.87
N TYR A 50 2.80 2.68 7.75
CA TYR A 50 2.99 2.52 9.19
C TYR A 50 1.88 1.64 9.74
N ASP A 51 2.25 0.48 10.27
CA ASP A 51 1.38 -0.42 11.02
C ASP A 51 1.31 0.04 12.47
N ALA A 52 0.14 0.50 12.92
CA ALA A 52 -0.10 0.87 14.30
C ALA A 52 -0.92 -0.22 14.99
N ASN A 53 -0.29 -1.00 15.87
CA ASN A 53 -0.99 -2.00 16.66
C ASN A 53 -1.85 -1.31 17.74
N LEU A 54 -3.13 -1.70 17.82
CA LEU A 54 -4.16 -1.16 18.71
C LEU A 54 -4.32 -2.00 19.99
N GLN A 55 -3.82 -3.23 20.00
CA GLN A 55 -3.93 -4.12 21.17
C GLN A 55 -2.78 -3.88 22.15
N ASP A 56 -3.03 -2.99 23.12
CA ASP A 56 -2.23 -2.87 24.34
C ASP A 56 -2.38 -4.14 25.20
N LEU A 57 -1.47 -5.12 25.07
CA LEU A 57 -1.31 -6.12 26.13
C LEU A 57 -0.38 -5.60 27.24
N SER A 58 -0.91 -4.60 27.93
CA SER A 58 -0.68 -4.04 29.29
C SER A 58 0.67 -4.05 30.01
N ASN A 59 1.77 -4.67 29.58
CA ASN A 59 2.98 -4.72 30.42
C ASN A 59 4.34 -4.73 29.69
N TYR A 60 4.39 -4.76 28.36
CA TYR A 60 5.67 -4.77 27.63
C TYR A 60 5.63 -3.81 26.43
N HIS A 61 6.04 -2.56 26.67
CA HIS A 61 6.19 -1.51 25.66
C HIS A 61 7.39 -1.76 24.74
N GLN A 62 7.38 -2.83 23.95
CA GLN A 62 8.44 -3.08 22.98
C GLN A 62 7.90 -2.98 21.56
N GLY A 63 7.76 -1.73 21.10
CA GLY A 63 7.83 -1.35 19.68
C GLY A 63 6.87 -2.05 18.73
N GLN A 64 5.56 -1.99 18.99
CA GLN A 64 4.56 -2.63 18.14
C GLN A 64 4.08 -1.68 17.03
N GLY A 65 5.02 -1.11 16.28
CA GLY A 65 4.70 -0.43 15.04
C GLY A 65 5.78 -0.66 14.01
N ALA A 66 5.40 -1.07 12.81
CA ALA A 66 6.33 -1.30 11.71
C ALA A 66 6.24 -0.13 10.74
N PHE A 67 7.36 0.57 10.55
CA PHE A 67 7.51 1.49 9.44
C PHE A 67 8.04 0.72 8.23
N GLU A 68 7.33 0.79 7.12
CA GLU A 68 7.68 0.07 5.91
C GLU A 68 7.87 1.04 4.74
N MET A 69 8.81 0.70 3.86
CA MET A 69 9.11 1.45 2.64
C MET A 69 8.96 0.51 1.45
N SER A 70 8.32 0.99 0.39
CA SER A 70 8.15 0.24 -0.86
C SER A 70 8.56 1.07 -2.07
N ILE A 71 9.14 0.39 -3.06
CA ILE A 71 9.48 0.97 -4.37
C ILE A 71 8.89 0.02 -5.41
N SER A 72 8.09 0.56 -6.32
CA SER A 72 7.48 -0.18 -7.42
C SER A 72 7.81 0.50 -8.74
N TYR A 73 8.12 -0.31 -9.76
CA TYR A 73 8.37 0.16 -11.12
C TYR A 73 7.31 -0.43 -12.05
N PHE A 74 6.62 0.45 -12.78
CA PHE A 74 5.65 0.10 -13.80
C PHE A 74 6.36 0.07 -15.15
N GLY A 75 6.67 -1.12 -15.65
CA GLY A 75 7.23 -1.28 -16.99
C GLY A 75 6.28 -0.76 -18.07
N ASP A 76 6.84 -0.13 -19.08
CA ASP A 76 6.10 0.23 -20.29
C ASP A 76 5.78 -1.05 -21.06
N PHE A 77 4.54 -1.48 -21.01
CA PHE A 77 4.02 -2.46 -21.96
C PHE A 77 3.51 -1.68 -23.17
N GLU A 78 4.33 -1.60 -24.22
CA GLU A 78 3.79 -1.41 -25.55
C GLU A 78 2.94 -2.64 -25.86
N ASN A 79 1.61 -2.46 -25.82
CA ASN A 79 0.69 -3.45 -26.36
C ASN A 79 0.85 -3.42 -27.88
N ASP A 80 1.90 -4.08 -28.37
CA ASP A 80 2.16 -4.25 -29.79
C ASP A 80 1.09 -5.21 -30.32
N SER A 81 -0.09 -4.64 -30.57
CA SER A 81 -1.27 -5.32 -31.12
C SER A 81 -1.08 -5.73 -32.59
N VAL A 82 0.17 -5.69 -33.09
CA VAL A 82 0.58 -6.05 -34.45
C VAL A 82 1.33 -7.39 -34.46
N LEU A 83 0.71 -8.46 -33.94
CA LEU A 83 1.23 -9.82 -34.11
C LEU A 83 0.18 -10.85 -34.55
N CYS A 84 -0.81 -10.43 -35.33
CA CYS A 84 -1.71 -11.35 -36.03
C CYS A 84 -2.01 -10.84 -37.45
N PRO A 85 -1.20 -11.19 -38.47
CA PRO A 85 -1.69 -11.09 -39.83
C PRO A 85 -2.95 -11.97 -39.95
N ARG A 86 -4.06 -11.36 -40.35
CA ARG A 86 -5.26 -12.11 -40.75
C ARG A 86 -4.99 -12.68 -42.13
N PHE A 87 -4.86 -14.01 -42.22
CA PHE A 87 -4.94 -14.75 -43.46
C PHE A 87 -6.40 -15.11 -43.77
#